data_AF-A0A1A2VDJ9-F1
#
_entry.id   AF-A0A1A2VDJ9-F1
#
_cell.length_a   1.000
_cell.length_b   1.000
_cell.length_c   1.000
_cell.angle_alpha   90.00
_cell.angle_beta   90.00
_cell.angle_gamma   90.00
#
_symmetry.space_group_name_H-M   'P 1'
#
loop_
_entity.id
_entity.type
_entity.pdbx_description
1 polymer ?
#
loop_
_entity_poly.entity_id
_entity_poly.type
_entity_poly.pdbx_seq_one_letter_code
_entity_poly.pdbx_strand_id
1 'polypeptide(L)'
;MATTIAVTPPTLDETMVRNLVTDWYRSTNDHLPVEQLVNMLADDMKMTYPNIDEPFTGTPAFKNCYAEVLAKYFNETHRVAVAQRLLVGISSDPSPGRPIKEH
;
A
#
# COMPACT_ATOMS: atom_id res chain seq x y z
N MET A 1 -21.82 26.26 -19.01
CA MET A 1 -21.41 24.87 -19.34
C MET A 1 -19.97 24.73 -18.86
N ALA A 2 -19.73 24.02 -17.76
CA ALA A 2 -18.38 23.80 -17.22
C ALA A 2 -17.81 22.52 -17.84
N THR A 3 -16.68 22.63 -18.53
CA THR A 3 -15.97 21.48 -19.09
C THR A 3 -15.15 20.81 -17.98
N THR A 4 -15.61 19.67 -17.50
CA THR A 4 -14.81 18.79 -16.64
C THR A 4 -13.74 18.12 -17.49
N ILE A 5 -12.47 18.49 -17.30
CA ILE A 5 -11.34 17.77 -17.87
C ILE A 5 -11.14 16.51 -17.01
N ALA A 6 -11.35 15.34 -17.59
CA ALA A 6 -10.99 14.09 -16.95
C ALA A 6 -9.46 14.01 -16.86
N VAL A 7 -8.90 14.25 -15.68
CA VAL A 7 -7.50 13.96 -15.40
C VAL A 7 -7.40 12.46 -15.17
N THR A 8 -6.81 11.74 -16.13
CA THR A 8 -6.45 10.34 -15.92
C THR A 8 -5.32 10.29 -14.89
N PRO A 9 -5.48 9.57 -13.77
CA PRO A 9 -4.39 9.44 -12.81
C PRO A 9 -3.20 8.74 -13.49
N PRO A 10 -1.95 9.13 -13.17
CA PRO A 10 -0.79 8.49 -13.74
C PRO A 10 -0.80 7.00 -13.43
N THR A 11 -0.48 6.18 -14.43
CA THR A 11 -0.33 4.72 -14.24
C THR A 11 0.86 4.47 -13.33
N LEU A 12 0.65 3.71 -12.25
CA LEU A 12 1.74 3.26 -11.39
C LEU A 12 2.63 2.28 -12.14
N ASP A 13 3.94 2.55 -12.20
CA ASP A 13 4.93 1.61 -12.70
C ASP A 13 5.66 0.89 -11.56
N GLU A 14 6.43 -0.14 -11.93
CA GLU A 14 7.17 -0.96 -10.97
C GLU A 14 8.20 -0.14 -10.17
N THR A 15 8.85 0.84 -10.81
CA THR A 15 9.85 1.69 -10.16
C THR A 15 9.20 2.57 -9.11
N MET A 16 8.04 3.15 -9.39
CA MET A 16 7.26 3.95 -8.44
C MET A 16 6.86 3.13 -7.21
N VAL A 17 6.32 1.93 -7.43
CA VAL A 17 5.92 1.03 -6.33
C VAL A 17 7.13 0.60 -5.51
N ARG A 18 8.23 0.23 -6.18
CA ARG A 18 9.48 -0.17 -5.52
C ARG A 18 10.05 0.96 -4.65
N ASN A 19 10.07 2.19 -5.16
CA ASN A 19 10.55 3.33 -4.41
C ASN A 19 9.67 3.59 -3.19
N LEU A 20 8.34 3.60 -3.37
CA LEU A 20 7.39 3.77 -2.26
C LEU A 20 7.63 2.73 -1.15
N VAL A 21 7.73 1.45 -1.51
CA VAL A 21 7.95 0.36 -0.54
C VAL A 21 9.30 0.52 0.16
N THR A 22 10.36 0.86 -0.58
CA THR A 22 11.71 1.00 -0.01
C THR A 22 11.78 2.20 0.94
N ASP A 23 11.19 3.33 0.54
CA ASP A 23 11.14 4.55 1.33
C ASP A 23 10.31 4.35 2.60
N TRP A 24 9.22 3.59 2.52
CA TRP A 24 8.40 3.23 3.67
C TRP A 24 9.22 2.49 4.74
N TYR A 25 9.87 1.39 4.36
CA TYR A 25 10.65 0.58 5.29
C TYR A 25 11.91 1.29 5.80
N ARG A 26 12.50 2.16 4.99
CA ARG A 26 13.59 3.02 5.46
C ARG A 26 13.10 4.00 6.52
N SER A 27 11.96 4.64 6.28
CA SER A 27 11.36 5.61 7.20
C SER A 27 11.01 5.00 8.55
N THR A 28 10.51 3.75 8.56
CA THR A 28 10.20 3.03 9.80
C THR A 28 11.46 2.57 10.52
N ASN A 29 12.50 2.10 9.81
CA ASN A 29 13.81 1.77 10.42
C ASN A 29 14.48 2.98 11.08
N ASP A 30 14.41 4.15 10.42
CA ASP A 30 14.98 5.41 10.91
C ASP A 30 14.12 6.05 12.03
N HIS A 31 13.00 5.41 12.39
CA HIS A 31 12.01 5.90 13.36
C HIS A 31 11.60 7.35 13.09
N LEU A 32 11.35 7.69 11.82
CA LEU A 32 10.95 9.04 11.46
C LEU A 32 9.64 9.44 12.19
N PRO A 33 9.45 10.75 12.47
CA PRO A 33 8.21 11.24 13.07
C PRO A 33 6.99 10.80 12.26
N VAL A 34 5.91 10.43 12.96
CA VAL A 34 4.71 9.88 12.32
C VAL A 34 4.11 10.80 11.25
N GLU A 35 4.20 12.13 11.42
CA GLU A 35 3.71 13.10 10.44
C GLU A 35 4.44 13.01 9.09
N GLN A 36 5.68 12.51 9.06
CA GLN A 36 6.40 12.28 7.81
C GLN A 36 5.89 11.04 7.10
N LEU A 37 5.58 9.97 7.86
CA LEU A 37 5.04 8.73 7.29
C LEU A 37 3.61 8.93 6.77
N VAL A 38 2.80 9.76 7.43
CA VAL A 38 1.43 10.05 7.03
C VAL A 38 1.34 10.68 5.63
N ASN A 39 2.37 11.42 5.20
CA ASN A 39 2.40 11.99 3.84
C ASN A 39 2.54 10.92 2.74
N MET A 40 2.92 9.70 3.09
CA MET A 40 3.04 8.57 2.16
C MET A 40 1.74 7.75 2.07
N LEU A 41 0.72 8.12 2.84
CA LEU A 41 -0.49 7.34 3.05
C LEU A 41 -1.69 7.99 2.36
N ALA A 42 -2.58 7.16 1.83
CA ALA A 42 -3.88 7.60 1.36
C ALA A 42 -4.82 7.83 2.56
N ASP A 43 -5.75 8.79 2.42
CA ASP A 43 -6.69 9.15 3.49
C ASP A 43 -7.57 7.96 3.94
N ASP A 44 -7.92 7.08 3.01
CA ASP A 44 -8.81 5.92 3.19
C ASP A 44 -8.05 4.58 3.29
N MET A 45 -6.74 4.63 3.56
CA MET A 45 -5.93 3.42 3.63
C MET A 45 -6.48 2.39 4.64
N LYS A 46 -6.22 1.13 4.32
CA LYS A 46 -6.49 0.00 5.19
C LYS A 46 -5.22 -0.81 5.37
N MET A 47 -4.72 -0.91 6.60
CA MET A 47 -3.54 -1.71 6.94
C MET A 47 -3.96 -2.97 7.69
N THR A 48 -3.56 -4.12 7.18
CA THR A 48 -3.83 -5.44 7.77
C THR A 48 -2.51 -6.11 8.13
N TYR A 49 -2.45 -6.73 9.29
CA TYR A 49 -1.32 -7.54 9.71
C TYR A 49 -1.80 -8.97 10.02
N PRO A 50 -1.02 -10.01 9.71
CA PRO A 50 -1.44 -11.40 9.93
C PRO A 50 -1.77 -11.75 11.39
N ASN A 51 -1.24 -10.97 12.33
CA ASN A 51 -1.38 -11.15 13.77
C ASN A 51 -2.37 -10.17 14.42
N ILE A 52 -3.15 -9.44 13.62
CA ILE A 52 -4.12 -8.46 14.10
C ILE A 52 -5.44 -8.73 13.38
N ASP A 53 -6.48 -9.06 14.15
CA ASP A 53 -7.78 -9.47 13.62
C ASP A 53 -8.48 -8.32 12.87
N GLU A 54 -8.37 -7.10 13.41
CA GLU A 54 -9.03 -5.93 12.84
C GLU A 54 -8.04 -5.01 12.09
N PRO A 55 -8.41 -4.55 10.88
CA PRO A 55 -7.58 -3.65 10.10
C PRO A 55 -7.51 -2.25 10.72
N PHE A 56 -6.34 -1.61 10.66
CA PHE A 56 -6.24 -0.19 10.92
C PHE A 56 -6.75 0.58 9.72
N THR A 57 -7.74 1.46 9.95
CA THR A 57 -8.37 2.24 8.89
C THR A 57 -8.09 3.72 9.09
N GLY A 58 -7.50 4.35 8.08
CA GLY A 58 -7.20 5.77 8.06
C GLY A 58 -6.06 6.21 8.98
N THR A 59 -5.63 7.46 8.77
CA THR A 59 -4.49 8.07 9.44
C THR A 59 -4.51 8.01 10.97
N PRO A 60 -5.63 8.27 11.69
CA PRO A 60 -5.63 8.23 13.16
C PRO A 60 -5.28 6.85 13.73
N ALA A 61 -5.79 5.77 13.12
CA ALA A 61 -5.52 4.41 13.57
C ALA A 61 -4.04 4.05 13.38
N PHE A 62 -3.45 4.47 12.25
CA PHE A 62 -2.02 4.28 12.02
C PHE A 62 -1.14 5.04 13.01
N LYS A 63 -1.48 6.31 13.31
CA LYS A 63 -0.69 7.10 14.28
C LYS A 63 -0.58 6.39 15.62
N ASN A 64 -1.68 5.82 16.11
CA ASN A 64 -1.70 5.08 17.36
C ASN A 64 -0.87 3.79 17.26
N CYS A 65 -1.04 3.01 16.19
CA CYS A 65 -0.28 1.78 15.96
C CYS A 65 1.23 2.05 15.91
N TYR A 66 1.66 3.07 15.17
CA TYR A 66 3.07 3.40 15.03
C TYR A 66 3.68 3.86 16.36
N ALA A 67 2.96 4.64 17.16
CA ALA A 67 3.43 5.03 18.49
C ALA A 67 3.66 3.80 19.41
N GLU A 68 2.80 2.79 19.33
CA GLU A 68 2.99 1.54 20.06
C GLU A 68 4.20 0.74 19.57
N VAL A 69 4.44 0.70 18.25
CA VAL A 69 5.60 0.02 17.67
C VAL A 69 6.88 0.66 18.15
N LEU A 70 6.99 1.99 18.08
CA LEU A 70 8.17 2.74 18.55
C LEU A 70 8.44 2.55 20.05
N ALA A 71 7.39 2.36 20.86
CA ALA A 71 7.54 2.09 22.29
C ALA A 71 8.05 0.67 22.58
N LYS A 72 7.84 -0.28 21.66
CA LYS A 72 8.17 -1.70 21.83
C LYS A 72 9.51 -2.07 21.19
N TYR A 73 9.85 -1.46 20.07
CA TYR A 73 10.99 -1.87 19.24
C TYR A 73 11.94 -0.70 19.01
N PHE A 74 13.13 -0.78 19.60
CA PHE A 74 14.13 0.29 19.59
C PHE A 74 15.12 0.20 18.43
N ASN A 75 15.32 -1.00 17.86
CA ASN A 75 16.26 -1.21 16.76
C ASN A 75 15.73 -2.29 15.84
N GLU A 76 14.98 -1.88 14.83
CA GLU A 76 14.47 -2.77 13.78
C GLU A 76 15.27 -2.58 12.49
N THR A 77 15.44 -3.67 11.74
CA THR A 77 16.00 -3.61 10.40
C THR A 77 15.15 -4.47 9.47
N HIS A 78 14.45 -3.80 8.57
CA HIS A 78 13.68 -4.44 7.53
C HIS A 78 14.58 -4.88 6.36
N ARG A 79 14.41 -6.11 5.89
CA ARG A 79 14.97 -6.60 4.62
C ARG A 79 13.85 -6.76 3.61
N VAL A 80 13.88 -5.98 2.53
CA VAL A 80 12.90 -6.08 1.44
C VAL A 80 13.46 -7.00 0.35
N ALA A 81 12.79 -8.12 0.10
CA ALA A 81 13.08 -8.99 -1.02
C ALA A 81 11.95 -8.89 -2.05
N VAL A 82 12.28 -8.66 -3.32
CA VAL A 82 11.30 -8.72 -4.40
C VAL A 82 10.97 -10.18 -4.68
N ALA A 83 9.79 -10.63 -4.27
CA ALA A 83 9.22 -11.84 -4.83
C ALA A 83 8.85 -11.55 -6.29
N GLN A 84 9.31 -12.36 -7.25
CA GLN A 84 9.08 -12.19 -8.70
C GLN A 84 7.60 -12.25 -9.15
N ARG A 85 6.63 -12.14 -8.24
CA ARG A 85 5.22 -12.45 -8.49
C ARG A 85 4.25 -11.41 -7.90
N LEU A 86 4.49 -10.12 -8.17
CA LEU A 86 3.55 -9.03 -7.84
C LEU A 86 2.74 -8.49 -9.03
N LEU A 87 2.79 -9.15 -10.20
CA LEU A 87 2.04 -8.75 -11.41
C LEU A 87 0.85 -9.67 -11.74
N VAL A 88 0.11 -10.16 -10.75
CA VAL A 88 -1.19 -10.81 -10.99
C VAL A 88 -2.24 -10.12 -10.13
N GLY A 89 -2.88 -9.09 -10.70
CA GLY A 89 -3.97 -8.41 -9.99
C GLY A 89 -4.56 -7.17 -10.67
N ILE A 90 -3.87 -6.53 -11.62
CA ILE A 90 -4.44 -5.41 -12.39
C ILE A 90 -4.87 -5.93 -13.77
N SER A 91 -5.91 -6.78 -13.80
CA SER A 91 -6.58 -7.14 -15.05
C SER A 91 -7.62 -6.09 -15.38
N SER A 92 -7.24 -5.12 -16.21
CA SER A 92 -8.17 -4.29 -16.97
C SER A 92 -8.29 -4.87 -18.38
N ASP A 93 -9.20 -5.82 -18.58
CA ASP A 93 -9.88 -5.96 -19.88
C ASP A 93 -11.22 -6.71 -19.72
N PRO A 94 -12.35 -6.18 -20.21
CA PRO A 94 -13.60 -6.92 -20.32
C PRO A 94 -13.69 -7.66 -21.67
N SER A 95 -14.64 -8.60 -21.75
CA SER A 95 -15.27 -9.15 -22.97
C SER A 95 -14.81 -10.57 -23.41
N PRO A 96 -15.59 -11.30 -24.24
CA PRO A 96 -16.91 -11.84 -23.93
C PRO A 96 -17.02 -13.34 -24.28
N GLY A 97 -18.06 -14.00 -23.76
CA GLY A 97 -18.69 -15.14 -24.46
C GLY A 97 -18.22 -16.54 -24.06
N ARG A 98 -19.11 -17.26 -23.36
CA ARG A 98 -19.11 -18.72 -23.20
C ARG A 98 -19.31 -19.39 -24.59
N PRO A 99 -18.91 -20.67 -24.80
CA PRO A 99 -19.86 -21.72 -24.45
C PRO A 99 -19.26 -22.99 -23.84
N ILE A 100 -20.18 -23.68 -23.16
CA ILE A 100 -20.06 -24.94 -22.43
C ILE A 100 -19.78 -26.08 -23.42
N LYS A 101 -18.91 -27.02 -23.06
CA LYS A 101 -18.97 -28.40 -23.58
C LYS A 101 -18.79 -29.37 -22.43
N GLU A 102 -19.89 -30.05 -22.12
CA GLU A 102 -19.91 -31.29 -21.33
C GLU A 102 -19.35 -32.44 -22.18
N HIS A 103 -18.54 -33.29 -21.57
CA HIS A 103 -18.44 -34.72 -21.87
C HIS A 103 -17.99 -35.45 -20.60
#